data_AF-R6AGT9-F1
#
_entry.id   AF-R6AGT9-F1
#
_cell.length_a   1.000
_cell.length_b   1.000
_cell.length_c   1.000
_cell.angle_alpha   90.00
_cell.angle_beta   90.00
_cell.angle_gamma   90.00
#
_symmetry.space_group_name_H-M   'P 1'
#
loop_
_entity.id
_entity.type
_entity.pdbx_description
1 polymer ?
#
loop_
_entity_poly.entity_id
_entity_poly.type
_entity_poly.pdbx_seq_one_letter_code
_entity_poly.pdbx_strand_id
1 'polypeptide(L)' 'MGTLLRNAISDAAKASGARMSVLETQSCNENAIAVYRKNGFEIIGFDLYSYQNTEPERHEIRIEMGKIQK' A
#
# COMPACT_ATOMS: atom_id res chain seq x y z
N MET A 1 4.77 -16.95 7.45
CA MET A 1 5.81 -16.27 6.64
C MET A 1 5.59 -14.76 6.48
N GLY A 2 4.42 -14.29 6.03
CA GLY A 2 4.22 -12.87 5.69
C GLY A 2 4.53 -11.84 6.79
N THR A 3 4.29 -12.16 8.06
CA THR A 3 4.58 -11.25 9.18
C THR A 3 6.07 -11.04 9.42
N LEU A 4 6.90 -12.08 9.26
CA LEU A 4 8.35 -11.98 9.45
C LEU A 4 9.00 -11.07 8.42
N LEU A 5 8.61 -11.22 7.15
CA LEU A 5 9.09 -10.37 6.06
C LEU A 5 8.68 -8.90 6.28
N ARG A 6 7.44 -8.65 6.71
CA ARG A 6 6.96 -7.29 7.00
C ARG A 6 7.74 -6.63 8.15
N ASN A 7 8.03 -7.37 9.20
CA ASN A 7 8.80 -6.84 10.33
C ASN A 7 10.21 -6.46 9.88
N ALA A 8 10.89 -7.35 9.14
CA ALA A 8 12.21 -7.07 8.59
C ALA A 8 12.23 -5.83 7.68
N ILE A 9 11.22 -5.64 6.85
CA ILE A 9 11.09 -4.44 5.99
C ILE A 9 10.87 -3.18 6.85
N SER A 10 10.04 -3.26 7.89
CA SER A 10 9.81 -2.13 8.80
C SER A 10 11.07 -1.75 9.56
N ASP A 11 11.83 -2.74 10.06
CA ASP A 11 13.09 -2.51 10.78
C ASP A 11 14.14 -1.88 9.85
N ALA A 12 14.25 -2.39 8.62
CA ALA A 12 15.14 -1.81 7.61
C ALA A 12 14.74 -0.36 7.24
N ALA A 13 13.44 -0.09 7.11
CA ALA A 13 12.95 1.26 6.81
C ALA A 13 13.22 2.25 7.95
N LYS A 14 13.08 1.82 9.22
CA LYS A 14 13.46 2.64 10.37
C LYS A 14 14.96 2.89 10.41
N ALA A 15 15.77 1.85 10.20
CA ALA A 15 17.23 1.95 10.21
C ALA A 15 17.78 2.88 9.12
N SER A 16 17.09 3.00 7.98
CA SER A 16 17.46 3.94 6.92
C SER A 16 16.99 5.38 7.16
N GLY A 17 16.25 5.65 8.24
CA GLY A 17 15.64 6.95 8.50
C GLY A 17 14.45 7.25 7.58
N ALA A 18 13.88 6.24 6.92
CA ALA A 18 12.71 6.43 6.07
C ALA A 18 11.51 6.85 6.92
N ARG A 19 10.86 7.96 6.55
CA ARG A 19 9.67 8.47 7.25
C ARG A 19 8.43 7.59 7.11
N MET A 20 8.36 6.80 6.04
CA MET A 20 7.16 6.06 5.65
C MET A 20 7.51 4.91 4.71
N SER A 21 6.81 3.78 4.87
CA SER A 21 6.75 2.76 3.82
C SER A 21 5.51 2.99 2.98
N VAL A 22 5.68 2.96 1.67
CA VAL A 22 4.60 3.13 0.69
C VAL A 22 4.49 1.88 -0.15
N LEU A 23 3.26 1.48 -0.45
CA LEU A 23 2.93 0.41 -1.37
C LEU A 23 1.77 0.82 -2.26
N GLU A 24 1.56 0.04 -3.30
CA GLU A 24 0.48 0.20 -4.26
C GLU A 24 -0.41 -1.05 -4.24
N THR A 25 -1.71 -0.85 -4.43
CA THR A 25 -2.67 -1.93 -4.71
C THR A 25 -3.85 -1.40 -5.53
N GLN A 26 -4.55 -2.28 -6.24
CA GLN A 26 -5.73 -1.89 -7.03
C GLN A 26 -7.00 -1.84 -6.15
N SER A 27 -7.93 -0.94 -6.48
CA SER A 27 -9.19 -0.78 -5.76
C SER A 27 -10.05 -2.04 -5.72
N CYS A 28 -9.97 -2.91 -6.73
CA CYS A 28 -10.67 -4.19 -6.76
C CYS A 28 -10.08 -5.23 -5.79
N ASN A 29 -8.86 -5.03 -5.27
CA ASN A 29 -8.21 -5.96 -4.34
C ASN A 29 -8.54 -5.63 -2.88
N GLU A 30 -9.83 -5.64 -2.56
CA GLU A 30 -10.35 -5.31 -1.23
C GLU A 30 -9.71 -6.17 -0.11
N ASN A 31 -9.41 -7.43 -0.40
CA ASN A 31 -8.74 -8.33 0.53
C ASN A 31 -7.34 -7.84 0.90
N ALA A 32 -6.53 -7.42 -0.08
CA ALA A 32 -5.21 -6.87 0.19
C ALA A 32 -5.30 -5.55 0.96
N ILE A 33 -6.21 -4.65 0.54
CA ILE A 33 -6.46 -3.39 1.24
C ILE A 33 -6.82 -3.62 2.71
N ALA A 34 -7.70 -4.58 3.00
CA ALA A 34 -8.10 -4.93 4.36
C ALA A 34 -6.91 -5.46 5.18
N VAL A 35 -6.04 -6.28 4.58
CA VAL A 35 -4.80 -6.74 5.22
C VAL A 35 -3.87 -5.55 5.51
N TYR A 36 -3.67 -4.62 4.58
CA TYR A 36 -2.80 -3.47 4.79
C TYR A 36 -3.35 -2.52 5.88
N ARG A 37 -4.65 -2.24 5.87
CA ARG A 37 -5.33 -1.47 6.93
C ARG A 37 -5.11 -2.09 8.31
N LYS A 38 -5.32 -3.41 8.44
CA LYS A 38 -5.04 -4.16 9.69
C LYS A 38 -3.58 -4.06 10.15
N ASN A 39 -2.64 -3.84 9.22
CA ASN A 39 -1.22 -3.68 9.52
C ASN A 39 -0.79 -2.21 9.72
N GLY A 40 -1.74 -1.27 9.76
CA GLY A 40 -1.50 0.15 10.04
C GLY A 40 -1.10 0.99 8.82
N PHE A 41 -1.42 0.52 7.62
CA PHE A 41 -1.34 1.35 6.42
C PHE A 41 -2.62 2.16 6.23
N GLU A 42 -2.50 3.34 5.65
CA GLU A 42 -3.60 4.23 5.31
C GLU A 42 -3.54 4.61 3.83
N ILE A 43 -4.68 4.91 3.21
CA ILE A 43 -4.70 5.42 1.84
C ILE A 43 -4.11 6.84 1.86
N ILE A 44 -3.11 7.07 1.01
CA ILE A 44 -2.41 8.36 0.89
C ILE A 44 -2.55 8.99 -0.49
N GLY A 45 -3.03 8.23 -1.48
CA GLY A 45 -3.21 8.69 -2.85
C GLY A 45 -3.94 7.65 -3.69
N PHE A 46 -4.41 8.09 -4.86
CA PHE A 46 -4.96 7.21 -5.89
C PHE A 46 -4.73 7.81 -7.27
N ASP A 47 -4.71 6.96 -8.29
CA ASP A 47 -4.60 7.34 -9.69
C ASP A 47 -5.63 6.54 -10.51
N LEU A 48 -6.48 7.28 -11.22
CA LEU A 48 -7.60 6.76 -12.00
C LEU A 48 -7.20 6.20 -13.36
N TYR A 49 -5.97 6.50 -13.83
CA TYR A 49 -5.53 6.21 -15.20
C TYR A 49 -4.10 5.62 -15.25
N SER A 50 -3.66 4.97 -14.17
CA SER A 50 -2.26 4.55 -14.01
C SER A 50 -1.82 3.42 -14.93
N TYR A 51 -2.71 2.51 -15.32
CA TYR A 51 -2.44 1.39 -16.22
C TYR A 51 -3.20 1.52 -17.56
N GLN A 52 -4.43 2.03 -17.58
CA GLN A 52 -5.33 2.18 -18.74
C GLN A 52 -6.38 3.30 -18.56
N ASN A 53 -6.86 3.87 -19.67
CA ASN A 53 -7.87 4.93 -19.64
C ASN A 53 -9.28 4.48 -19.19
N THR A 54 -9.53 3.18 -19.09
CA THR A 54 -10.85 2.58 -18.79
C THR A 54 -10.94 1.97 -17.38
N GLU A 55 -9.95 2.23 -16.53
CA GLU A 55 -9.87 1.67 -15.17
C GLU A 55 -11.00 2.08 -14.23
N PRO A 56 -11.53 3.31 -14.28
CA PRO A 56 -12.64 3.69 -13.41
C PRO A 56 -13.87 2.80 -13.65
N GLU A 57 -14.08 2.37 -14.89
CA GLU A 57 -15.19 1.49 -15.29
C GLU A 57 -14.98 0.04 -14.82
N ARG A 58 -13.72 -0.35 -14.65
CA ARG A 58 -13.31 -1.69 -14.20
C ARG A 58 -13.07 -1.79 -12.70
N HIS A 59 -13.15 -0.67 -11.97
CA HIS A 59 -12.74 -0.56 -10.58
C HIS A 59 -11.29 -1.02 -10.35
N GLU A 60 -10.39 -0.75 -11.30
CA GLU A 60 -8.96 -1.09 -11.26
C GLU A 60 -8.09 0.15 -10.97
N ILE A 61 -8.60 1.07 -10.14
CA ILE A 61 -7.93 2.31 -9.76
C ILE A 61 -6.69 1.96 -8.91
N ARG A 62 -5.55 2.56 -9.24
CA ARG A 62 -4.33 2.42 -8.44
C ARG A 62 -4.51 3.16 -7.12
N ILE A 63 -4.36 2.47 -6.00
CA ILE A 63 -4.40 3.05 -4.66
C ILE A 63 -2.99 2.99 -4.06
N GLU A 64 -2.50 4.13 -3.60
CA GLU A 64 -1.28 4.22 -2.80
C GLU A 64 -1.62 4.16 -1.32
N MET A 65 -0.97 3.25 -0.60
CA MET A 65 -1.11 3.12 0.84
C MET A 65 0.22 3.34 1.56
N GLY A 66 0.20 4.12 2.62
CA GLY A 66 1.37 4.51 3.40
C GLY A 66 1.27 4.10 4.87
N LYS A 67 2.41 3.73 5.46
CA LYS A 67 2.57 3.53 6.91
C LYS A 67 3.76 4.32 7.42
N ILE A 68 3.52 5.24 8.35
CA ILE A 68 4.58 6.02 9.00
C ILE A 68 5.49 5.06 9.78
N GLN A 69 6.80 5.20 9.59
CA GLN A 69 7.78 4.47 10.37
C GLN A 69 8.09 5.27 11.64
N LYS A 70 7.74 4.70 12.78
CA LYS A 70 8.02 5.24 14.13
C LYS A 70 8.93 4.29 14.88
#